data_AF-X6LJV2-F1
#
_entry.id   AF-X6LJV2-F1
#
_cell.length_a   1.000
_cell.length_b   1.000
_cell.length_c   1.000
_cell.angle_alpha   90.00
_cell.angle_beta   90.00
_cell.angle_gamma   90.00
#
_symmetry.space_group_name_H-M   'P 1'
#
loop_
_entity.id
_entity.type
_entity.pdbx_description
1 polymer ?
#
loop_
_entity_poly.entity_id
_entity_poly.type
_entity_poly.pdbx_seq_one_letter_code
_entity_poly.pdbx_strand_id
1 'polypeptide(L)'
;MQQFMKKNFYGIASSIPVHQRSFFKYLYQQFVPLLQPPLKEKTVQLRYDITKSVIDMAKILCCRQYDHIELNEDEKSEKIESTGEEEFYLCKKWRNSRKGWFLVNQNGEDLSILINDSQNISKQELGILKRLTSYLFDQQQDSKQMEAAFLVRESEVEKTELLLRTDKEKKLRVLLHILGIPSRGVMKNCEKKTEQNKDGSENTEAENLHDQIVKKLCDDEKWLNYVLTLDNILKMVAIFMKIRTNTPVILMGETGCGKSCLIKFLSYAANVKLIAVDVHGGFGRDDLRQVMKDCNTQMSRDNEPEMWVFLDEVNTSPDIGWFKELICDRRLDGMKIHDQIKIIAACNPYRPRKIQNTDNINVNDPLSKWVYRVFPLCETMKEYVWFFGQLSALDEKQYIRGMVKELKEKFDKKSNVFKKIENSELTITESIVESQQFLRKHLANESI
;
A
#
# COMPACT_ATOMS: atom_id res chain seq x y z
N MET A 1 -3.92 -13.35 32.19
CA MET A 1 -3.53 -12.89 30.84
C MET A 1 -2.14 -13.39 30.41
N GLN A 2 -1.06 -13.15 31.16
CA GLN A 2 0.30 -13.55 30.75
C GLN A 2 0.47 -15.06 30.48
N GLN A 3 -0.06 -15.94 31.35
CA GLN A 3 -0.01 -17.39 31.13
C GLN A 3 -0.76 -17.81 29.85
N PHE A 4 -1.92 -17.22 29.59
CA PHE A 4 -2.69 -17.45 28.36
C PHE A 4 -1.90 -17.01 27.12
N MET A 5 -1.25 -15.85 27.17
CA MET A 5 -0.39 -15.36 26.09
C MET A 5 0.81 -16.28 25.85
N LYS A 6 1.53 -16.68 26.90
CA LYS A 6 2.66 -17.61 26.76
C LYS A 6 2.24 -18.96 26.19
N LYS A 7 1.05 -19.45 26.57
CA LYS A 7 0.52 -20.73 26.09
C LYS A 7 0.07 -20.70 24.63
N ASN A 8 -0.64 -19.65 24.21
CA ASN A 8 -1.32 -19.63 22.90
C ASN A 8 -0.60 -18.74 21.85
N PHE A 9 0.21 -17.79 22.30
CA PHE A 9 0.82 -16.76 21.47
C PHE A 9 2.27 -16.48 21.90
N TYR A 10 3.08 -17.52 22.11
CA TYR A 10 4.45 -17.40 22.64
C TYR A 10 5.29 -16.30 21.95
N GLY A 11 5.33 -16.27 20.62
CA GLY A 11 6.09 -15.26 19.87
C GLY A 11 5.62 -13.81 20.14
N ILE A 12 4.31 -13.59 20.28
CA ILE A 12 3.76 -12.27 20.65
C ILE A 12 3.99 -11.99 22.14
N ALA A 13 3.89 -12.99 23.01
CA ALA A 13 4.13 -12.83 24.44
C ALA A 13 5.57 -12.40 24.75
N SER A 14 6.52 -12.79 23.91
CA SER A 14 7.94 -12.43 23.99
C SER A 14 8.29 -11.11 23.29
N SER A 15 7.36 -10.52 22.53
CA SER A 15 7.60 -9.23 21.85
C SER A 15 7.38 -8.04 22.78
N ILE A 16 7.89 -6.87 22.40
CA ILE A 16 7.71 -5.64 23.19
C ILE A 16 6.25 -5.16 23.20
N PRO A 17 5.84 -4.32 24.18
CA PRO A 17 4.44 -3.94 24.36
C PRO A 17 3.74 -3.33 23.13
N VAL A 18 4.47 -2.66 22.25
CA VAL A 18 3.88 -2.03 21.03
C VAL A 18 3.33 -3.09 20.07
N HIS A 19 4.06 -4.20 19.89
CA HIS A 19 3.66 -5.33 19.05
C HIS A 19 2.51 -6.12 19.66
N GLN A 20 2.58 -6.37 20.97
CA GLN A 20 1.49 -6.99 21.72
C GLN A 20 0.19 -6.19 21.59
N ARG A 21 0.27 -4.86 21.79
CA ARG A 21 -0.88 -3.96 21.66
C ARG A 21 -1.41 -3.95 20.23
N SER A 22 -0.53 -3.90 19.24
CA SER A 22 -0.92 -3.91 17.84
C SER A 22 -1.64 -5.20 17.45
N PHE A 23 -1.13 -6.35 17.91
CA PHE A 23 -1.75 -7.67 17.71
C PHE A 23 -3.19 -7.71 18.23
N PHE A 24 -3.41 -7.30 19.48
CA PHE A 24 -4.74 -7.32 20.07
C PHE A 24 -5.70 -6.29 19.48
N LYS A 25 -5.22 -5.10 19.11
CA LYS A 25 -6.03 -4.11 18.40
C LYS A 25 -6.51 -4.65 17.06
N TYR A 26 -5.63 -5.31 16.30
CA TYR A 26 -5.99 -5.95 15.04
C TYR A 26 -7.02 -7.06 15.24
N LEU A 27 -6.78 -7.97 16.20
CA LEU A 27 -7.75 -9.04 16.49
C LEU A 27 -9.12 -8.50 16.89
N TYR A 28 -9.16 -7.50 17.77
CA TYR A 28 -10.41 -6.86 18.17
C TYR A 28 -11.16 -6.31 16.96
N GLN A 29 -10.46 -5.57 16.09
CA GLN A 29 -11.06 -5.01 14.88
C GLN A 29 -11.62 -6.10 13.95
N GLN A 30 -10.94 -7.23 13.79
CA GLN A 30 -11.37 -8.33 12.92
C GLN A 30 -12.48 -9.19 13.55
N PHE A 31 -12.50 -9.34 14.87
CA PHE A 31 -13.47 -10.20 15.56
C PHE A 31 -14.81 -9.52 15.81
N VAL A 32 -14.86 -8.19 15.92
CA VAL A 32 -16.14 -7.46 16.09
C VAL A 32 -17.13 -7.78 14.97
N PRO A 33 -16.77 -7.71 13.67
CA PRO A 33 -17.65 -8.12 12.57
C PRO A 33 -18.08 -9.61 12.64
N LEU A 34 -17.17 -10.51 13.04
CA LEU A 34 -17.47 -11.95 13.14
C LEU A 34 -18.52 -12.29 14.21
N LEU A 35 -18.74 -11.38 15.16
CA LEU A 35 -19.75 -11.51 16.20
C LEU A 35 -21.12 -10.95 15.79
N GLN A 36 -21.26 -10.42 14.58
CA GLN A 36 -22.52 -9.90 14.04
C GLN A 36 -23.09 -10.83 12.96
N PRO A 37 -24.42 -10.93 12.81
CA PRO A 37 -25.03 -11.56 11.64
C PRO A 37 -24.62 -10.83 10.34
N PRO A 38 -24.48 -11.53 9.20
CA PRO A 38 -24.69 -12.98 9.02
C PRO A 38 -23.46 -13.83 9.38
N LEU A 39 -22.33 -13.21 9.71
CA LEU A 39 -21.06 -13.92 9.97
C LEU A 39 -21.11 -14.79 11.23
N LYS A 40 -21.82 -14.34 12.28
CA LYS A 40 -22.05 -15.09 13.52
C LYS A 40 -22.78 -16.42 13.29
N GLU A 41 -23.65 -16.47 12.28
CA GLU A 41 -24.53 -17.59 11.96
C GLU A 41 -23.85 -18.66 11.09
N LYS A 42 -22.63 -18.40 10.64
CA LYS A 42 -21.80 -19.38 9.93
C LYS A 42 -21.49 -20.59 10.84
N THR A 43 -21.21 -21.73 10.21
CA THR A 43 -20.91 -22.98 10.92
C THR A 43 -19.73 -22.84 11.88
N VAL A 44 -19.73 -23.63 12.97
CA VAL A 44 -18.66 -23.62 13.98
C VAL A 44 -17.30 -23.88 13.34
N GLN A 45 -17.22 -24.82 12.39
CA GLN A 45 -16.00 -25.14 11.68
C GLN A 45 -15.48 -23.94 10.87
N LEU A 46 -16.34 -23.30 10.09
CA LEU A 46 -15.92 -22.14 9.29
C LEU A 46 -15.47 -20.97 10.18
N ARG A 47 -16.19 -20.72 11.28
CA ARG A 47 -15.79 -19.70 12.25
C ARG A 47 -14.42 -20.00 12.86
N TYR A 48 -14.12 -21.27 13.15
CA TYR A 48 -12.80 -21.68 13.62
C TYR A 48 -11.72 -21.40 12.56
N ASP A 49 -11.95 -21.75 11.30
CA ASP A 49 -11.00 -21.54 10.21
C ASP A 49 -10.73 -20.05 9.95
N ILE A 50 -11.78 -19.22 9.96
CA ILE A 50 -11.65 -17.76 9.85
C ILE A 50 -10.86 -17.20 11.05
N THR A 51 -11.21 -17.60 12.27
CA THR A 51 -10.54 -17.12 13.49
C THR A 51 -9.05 -17.46 13.44
N LYS A 52 -8.70 -18.67 13.01
CA LYS A 52 -7.32 -19.12 12.85
C LYS A 52 -6.59 -18.29 11.80
N SER A 53 -7.20 -18.05 10.64
CA SER A 53 -6.64 -17.23 9.58
C SER A 53 -6.38 -15.79 10.02
N VAL A 54 -7.33 -15.18 10.74
CA VAL A 54 -7.20 -13.82 11.30
C VAL A 54 -6.04 -13.75 12.29
N ILE A 55 -5.90 -14.76 13.15
CA ILE A 55 -4.77 -14.86 14.09
C ILE A 55 -3.44 -14.98 13.37
N ASP A 56 -3.35 -15.81 12.33
CA ASP A 56 -2.11 -16.01 11.59
C ASP A 56 -1.70 -14.74 10.82
N MET A 57 -2.65 -14.01 10.21
CA MET A 57 -2.38 -12.69 9.64
C MET A 57 -1.96 -11.67 10.70
N ALA A 58 -2.60 -11.67 11.89
CA ALA A 58 -2.25 -10.77 12.97
C ALA A 58 -0.79 -10.95 13.43
N LYS A 59 -0.30 -12.20 13.49
CA LYS A 59 1.11 -12.49 13.83
C LYS A 59 2.09 -11.90 12.81
N ILE A 60 1.72 -11.87 11.53
CA ILE A 60 2.54 -11.33 10.44
C ILE A 60 2.51 -9.81 10.44
N LEU A 61 1.32 -9.21 10.59
CA LEU A 61 1.13 -7.77 10.53
C LEU A 61 1.62 -7.03 11.78
N CYS A 62 1.78 -7.73 12.89
CA CYS A 62 2.11 -7.12 14.18
C CYS A 62 3.46 -7.57 14.74
N CYS A 63 4.32 -8.17 13.92
CA CYS A 63 5.71 -8.41 14.26
C CYS A 63 6.60 -7.23 13.81
N ARG A 64 7.81 -7.18 14.37
CA ARG A 64 8.88 -6.30 13.94
C ARG A 64 9.45 -6.82 12.62
N GLN A 65 9.33 -6.07 11.53
CA GLN A 65 9.76 -6.58 10.22
C GLN A 65 11.27 -6.62 10.04
N TYR A 66 12.03 -5.78 10.75
CA TYR A 66 13.50 -5.82 10.74
C TYR A 66 14.07 -7.17 11.18
N ASP A 67 13.35 -7.93 12.02
CA ASP A 67 13.79 -9.26 12.49
C ASP A 67 13.71 -10.33 11.39
N HIS A 68 13.22 -9.97 10.21
CA HIS A 68 13.03 -10.84 9.05
C HIS A 68 13.89 -10.46 7.86
N ILE A 69 14.81 -9.50 8.03
CA ILE A 69 15.83 -9.18 7.03
C ILE A 69 17.00 -10.13 7.22
N GLU A 70 17.42 -10.77 6.13
CA GLU A 70 18.57 -11.66 6.11
C GLU A 70 19.80 -10.85 5.69
N LEU A 71 20.52 -10.31 6.68
CA LEU A 71 21.78 -9.58 6.48
C LEU A 71 22.99 -10.50 6.71
N ASN A 72 24.04 -10.34 5.90
CA ASN A 72 25.34 -10.95 6.16
C ASN A 72 26.12 -10.19 7.27
N GLU A 73 27.26 -10.72 7.71
CA GLU A 73 28.01 -10.13 8.85
C GLU A 73 28.55 -8.73 8.55
N ASP A 74 28.98 -8.47 7.31
CA ASP A 74 29.48 -7.16 6.90
C ASP A 74 28.33 -6.14 6.90
N GLU A 75 27.17 -6.50 6.34
CA GLU A 75 25.97 -5.64 6.29
C GLU A 75 25.44 -5.30 7.69
N LYS A 76 25.50 -6.25 8.63
CA LYS A 76 25.17 -6.00 10.04
C LYS A 76 26.14 -5.02 10.68
N SER A 77 27.43 -5.16 10.41
CA SER A 77 28.47 -4.28 10.96
C SER A 77 28.30 -2.83 10.48
N GLU A 78 27.84 -2.65 9.24
CA GLU A 78 27.55 -1.35 8.62
C GLU A 78 26.18 -0.78 8.99
N LYS A 79 25.38 -1.51 9.79
CA LYS A 79 24.01 -1.14 10.21
C LYS A 79 23.09 -0.85 9.03
N ILE A 80 23.21 -1.64 7.97
CA ILE A 80 22.35 -1.52 6.79
C ILE A 80 20.90 -1.85 7.18
N GLU A 81 19.96 -1.03 6.70
CA GLU A 81 18.54 -1.18 7.02
C GLU A 81 17.76 -1.97 5.97
N SER A 82 18.36 -2.30 4.82
CA SER A 82 17.75 -3.00 3.70
C SER A 82 18.82 -3.48 2.71
N THR A 83 18.72 -4.73 2.26
CA THR A 83 19.51 -5.28 1.14
C THR A 83 18.99 -4.78 -0.20
N GLY A 84 17.76 -4.27 -0.22
CA GLY A 84 17.00 -3.89 -1.39
C GLY A 84 16.18 -5.05 -1.94
N GLU A 85 16.38 -6.29 -1.50
CA GLU A 85 15.65 -7.47 -2.00
C GLU A 85 14.43 -7.82 -1.13
N GLU A 86 14.12 -6.99 -0.14
CA GLU A 86 12.95 -7.22 0.71
C GLU A 86 11.66 -7.20 -0.11
N GLU A 87 10.68 -7.95 0.37
CA GLU A 87 9.31 -7.97 -0.13
C GLU A 87 8.37 -7.59 1.00
N PHE A 88 7.19 -7.07 0.65
CA PHE A 88 6.16 -6.84 1.65
C PHE A 88 5.80 -8.15 2.35
N TYR A 89 6.10 -8.24 3.65
CA TYR A 89 6.17 -9.51 4.36
C TYR A 89 4.87 -10.31 4.32
N LEU A 90 3.72 -9.63 4.36
CA LEU A 90 2.40 -10.25 4.19
C LEU A 90 2.28 -10.94 2.83
N CYS A 91 2.67 -10.25 1.76
CA CYS A 91 2.60 -10.75 0.39
C CYS A 91 3.57 -11.91 0.17
N LYS A 92 4.79 -11.83 0.74
CA LYS A 92 5.76 -12.95 0.76
C LYS A 92 5.18 -14.19 1.43
N LYS A 93 4.54 -14.03 2.59
CA LYS A 93 3.93 -15.16 3.33
C LYS A 93 2.71 -15.72 2.62
N TRP A 94 1.90 -14.88 1.98
CA TRP A 94 0.74 -15.30 1.21
C TRP A 94 1.14 -16.11 -0.02
N ARG A 95 2.11 -15.64 -0.82
CA ARG A 95 2.67 -16.36 -1.98
C ARG A 95 3.17 -17.76 -1.65
N ASN A 96 3.75 -17.91 -0.47
CA ASN A 96 4.29 -19.19 -0.01
C ASN A 96 3.27 -20.05 0.76
N SER A 97 2.02 -19.58 0.91
CA SER A 97 0.97 -20.28 1.63
C SER A 97 0.30 -21.34 0.75
N ARG A 98 0.17 -22.55 1.29
CA ARG A 98 -0.67 -23.62 0.71
C ARG A 98 -2.14 -23.53 1.15
N LYS A 99 -2.45 -22.65 2.11
CA LYS A 99 -3.80 -22.48 2.66
C LYS A 99 -4.38 -21.15 2.22
N GLY A 100 -5.68 -21.12 2.00
CA GLY A 100 -6.41 -19.87 1.80
C GLY A 100 -6.46 -19.04 3.08
N TRP A 101 -6.34 -17.73 2.94
CA TRP A 101 -6.45 -16.78 4.05
C TRP A 101 -7.77 -16.03 3.96
N PHE A 102 -8.57 -16.13 5.02
CA PHE A 102 -9.84 -15.42 5.15
C PHE A 102 -9.61 -14.00 5.63
N LEU A 103 -10.08 -13.03 4.85
CA LEU A 103 -10.20 -11.63 5.23
C LEU A 103 -11.64 -11.35 5.68
N VAL A 104 -11.79 -10.73 6.85
CA VAL A 104 -13.08 -10.30 7.36
C VAL A 104 -13.37 -8.90 6.84
N ASN A 105 -14.35 -8.79 5.95
CA ASN A 105 -14.71 -7.51 5.36
C ASN A 105 -15.29 -6.58 6.44
N GLN A 106 -14.88 -5.32 6.43
CA GLN A 106 -15.22 -4.39 7.51
C GLN A 106 -16.62 -3.77 7.36
N ASN A 107 -17.35 -4.14 6.31
CA ASN A 107 -18.80 -3.90 6.18
C ASN A 107 -19.63 -4.77 7.15
N GLY A 108 -19.06 -5.86 7.68
CA GLY A 108 -19.73 -6.78 8.59
C GLY A 108 -20.64 -7.82 7.93
N GLU A 109 -20.72 -7.83 6.61
CA GLU A 109 -21.72 -8.62 5.87
C GLU A 109 -21.11 -9.90 5.29
N ASP A 110 -19.85 -9.84 4.86
CA ASP A 110 -19.25 -10.91 4.07
C ASP A 110 -17.75 -11.13 4.34
N LEU A 111 -17.19 -12.07 3.59
CA LEU A 111 -15.81 -12.52 3.71
C LEU A 111 -15.18 -12.55 2.32
N SER A 112 -13.88 -12.26 2.30
CA SER A 112 -13.04 -12.48 1.14
C SER A 112 -12.02 -13.58 1.47
N ILE A 113 -11.61 -14.36 0.47
CA ILE A 113 -10.53 -15.34 0.64
C ILE A 113 -9.41 -15.09 -0.37
N LEU A 114 -8.19 -15.17 0.13
CA LEU A 114 -6.97 -15.07 -0.66
C LEU A 114 -6.36 -16.45 -0.78
N ILE A 115 -6.18 -16.95 -1.99
CA ILE A 115 -5.48 -18.20 -2.26
C ILE A 115 -4.29 -17.91 -3.19
N ASN A 116 -3.20 -18.66 -3.00
CA ASN A 116 -2.06 -18.52 -3.90
C ASN A 116 -2.36 -19.14 -5.27
N ASP A 117 -2.90 -20.37 -5.30
CA ASP A 117 -3.19 -21.09 -6.54
C ASP A 117 -4.36 -22.06 -6.34
N SER A 118 -5.45 -21.86 -7.08
CA SER A 118 -6.61 -22.76 -7.06
C SER A 118 -6.30 -24.16 -7.56
N GLN A 119 -5.24 -24.35 -8.36
CA GLN A 119 -4.85 -25.68 -8.84
C GLN A 119 -4.37 -26.60 -7.71
N ASN A 120 -3.89 -26.03 -6.61
CA ASN A 120 -3.47 -26.77 -5.43
C ASN A 120 -4.61 -27.11 -4.46
N ILE A 121 -5.85 -26.69 -4.79
CA ILE A 121 -7.05 -26.90 -3.97
C ILE A 121 -7.97 -27.87 -4.70
N SER A 122 -8.54 -28.84 -3.98
CA SER A 122 -9.49 -29.78 -4.60
C SER A 122 -10.71 -29.04 -5.17
N LYS A 123 -11.28 -29.52 -6.29
CA LYS A 123 -12.48 -28.89 -6.90
C LYS A 123 -13.66 -28.78 -5.93
N GLN A 124 -13.82 -29.76 -5.05
CA GLN A 124 -14.86 -29.78 -4.02
C GLN A 124 -14.64 -28.67 -3.00
N GLU A 125 -13.41 -28.55 -2.49
CA GLU A 125 -13.03 -27.50 -1.53
C GLU A 125 -13.15 -26.11 -2.15
N LEU A 126 -12.67 -25.91 -3.37
CA LEU A 126 -12.79 -24.65 -4.10
C LEU A 126 -14.27 -24.26 -4.30
N GLY A 127 -15.13 -25.24 -4.61
CA GLY A 127 -16.58 -25.04 -4.72
C GLY A 127 -17.23 -24.62 -3.40
N ILE A 128 -16.75 -25.15 -2.28
CA ILE A 128 -17.19 -24.73 -0.94
C ILE A 128 -16.73 -23.30 -0.67
N LEU A 129 -15.46 -22.97 -0.89
CA LEU A 129 -14.91 -21.63 -0.65
C LEU A 129 -15.70 -20.57 -1.43
N LYS A 130 -15.95 -20.79 -2.72
CA LYS A 130 -16.76 -19.88 -3.57
C LYS A 130 -18.19 -19.67 -3.09
N ARG A 131 -18.77 -20.62 -2.34
CA ARG A 131 -20.12 -20.47 -1.74
C ARG A 131 -20.07 -19.75 -0.40
N LEU A 132 -18.94 -19.78 0.30
CA LEU A 132 -18.79 -19.24 1.64
C LEU A 132 -18.35 -17.78 1.66
N THR A 133 -17.64 -17.34 0.62
CA THR A 133 -17.07 -16.00 0.48
C THR A 133 -17.63 -15.28 -0.73
N SER A 134 -17.84 -13.97 -0.63
CA SER A 134 -18.26 -13.14 -1.77
C SER A 134 -17.17 -13.05 -2.83
N TYR A 135 -15.90 -13.06 -2.40
CA TYR A 135 -14.76 -12.86 -3.28
C TYR A 135 -13.66 -13.87 -2.99
N LEU A 136 -13.13 -14.46 -4.06
CA LEU A 136 -11.99 -15.36 -4.04
C LEU A 136 -10.92 -14.78 -4.96
N PHE A 137 -9.78 -14.45 -4.38
CA PHE A 137 -8.61 -13.96 -5.09
C PHE A 137 -7.62 -15.09 -5.28
N ASP A 138 -7.31 -15.40 -6.53
CA ASP A 138 -6.29 -16.39 -6.91
C ASP A 138 -5.10 -15.67 -7.53
N GLN A 139 -3.97 -15.71 -6.83
CA GLN A 139 -2.77 -14.99 -7.25
C GLN A 139 -2.19 -15.52 -8.57
N GLN A 140 -2.06 -16.83 -8.73
CA GLN A 140 -1.51 -17.42 -9.95
C GLN A 140 -2.43 -17.20 -11.15
N GLN A 141 -3.75 -17.24 -10.94
CA GLN A 141 -4.70 -16.93 -12.01
C GLN A 141 -4.63 -15.46 -12.42
N ASP A 142 -4.52 -14.54 -11.45
CA ASP A 142 -4.37 -13.10 -11.70
C ASP A 142 -3.11 -12.80 -12.51
N SER A 143 -1.95 -13.35 -12.10
CA SER A 143 -0.69 -13.19 -12.83
C SER A 143 -0.77 -13.72 -14.26
N LYS A 144 -1.36 -14.91 -14.47
CA LYS A 144 -1.54 -15.48 -15.82
C LYS A 144 -2.45 -14.61 -16.71
N GLN A 145 -3.51 -14.04 -16.15
CA GLN A 145 -4.39 -13.12 -16.88
C GLN A 145 -3.63 -11.85 -17.29
N MET A 146 -2.79 -11.32 -16.41
CA MET A 146 -1.97 -10.14 -16.70
C MET A 146 -0.89 -10.43 -17.74
N GLU A 147 -0.21 -11.59 -17.66
CA GLU A 147 0.76 -12.02 -18.68
C GLU A 147 0.12 -12.19 -20.05
N ALA A 148 -1.06 -12.83 -20.11
CA ALA A 148 -1.80 -13.01 -21.36
C ALA A 148 -2.13 -11.66 -22.02
N ALA A 149 -2.40 -10.61 -21.24
CA ALA A 149 -2.68 -9.27 -21.76
C ALA A 149 -1.50 -8.60 -22.48
N PHE A 150 -0.27 -9.12 -22.36
CA PHE A 150 0.91 -8.68 -23.12
C PHE A 150 1.12 -9.46 -24.43
N LEU A 151 0.50 -10.63 -24.58
CA LEU A 151 0.69 -11.53 -25.73
C LEU A 151 -0.39 -11.36 -26.81
N VAL A 152 -1.29 -10.39 -26.62
CA VAL A 152 -2.46 -10.19 -27.47
C VAL A 152 -2.09 -9.53 -28.79
N ARG A 153 -2.69 -9.99 -29.90
CA ARG A 153 -2.53 -9.38 -31.23
C ARG A 153 -3.24 -8.03 -31.29
N GLU A 154 -2.79 -7.14 -32.17
CA GLU A 154 -3.41 -5.80 -32.36
C GLU A 154 -4.94 -5.84 -32.51
N SER A 155 -5.49 -6.85 -33.18
CA SER A 155 -6.94 -7.02 -33.38
C SER A 155 -7.75 -7.32 -32.13
N GLU A 156 -7.12 -7.68 -31.01
CA GLU A 156 -7.77 -8.10 -29.75
C GLU A 156 -7.48 -7.16 -28.57
N VAL A 157 -6.79 -6.04 -28.84
CA VAL A 157 -6.38 -5.06 -27.81
C VAL A 157 -7.59 -4.46 -27.09
N GLU A 158 -8.58 -3.96 -27.83
CA GLU A 158 -9.76 -3.30 -27.24
C GLU A 158 -10.54 -4.23 -26.29
N LYS A 159 -10.71 -5.50 -26.70
CA LYS A 159 -11.37 -6.52 -25.86
C LYS A 159 -10.57 -6.79 -24.57
N THR A 160 -9.25 -6.81 -24.67
CA THR A 160 -8.35 -7.04 -23.53
C THR A 160 -8.37 -5.85 -22.57
N GLU A 161 -8.40 -4.63 -23.08
CA GLU A 161 -8.51 -3.42 -22.26
C GLU A 161 -9.85 -3.36 -21.52
N LEU A 162 -10.95 -3.73 -22.19
CA LEU A 162 -12.26 -3.84 -21.54
C LEU A 162 -12.24 -4.89 -20.40
N LEU A 163 -11.58 -6.02 -20.61
CA LEU A 163 -11.42 -7.05 -19.58
C LEU A 163 -10.59 -6.56 -18.38
N LEU A 164 -9.48 -5.86 -18.63
CA LEU A 164 -8.64 -5.28 -17.57
C LEU A 164 -9.38 -4.19 -16.77
N ARG A 165 -10.16 -3.35 -17.46
CA ARG A 165 -11.02 -2.35 -16.80
C ARG A 165 -12.06 -3.02 -15.91
N THR A 166 -12.75 -4.03 -16.45
CA THR A 166 -13.75 -4.81 -15.71
C THR A 166 -13.14 -5.50 -14.49
N ASP A 167 -11.91 -6.01 -14.61
CA ASP A 167 -11.17 -6.63 -13.51
C ASP A 167 -10.80 -5.61 -12.42
N LYS A 168 -10.29 -4.44 -12.82
CA LYS A 168 -9.99 -3.33 -11.90
C LYS A 168 -11.24 -2.88 -11.13
N GLU A 169 -12.39 -2.75 -11.80
CA GLU A 169 -13.66 -2.41 -11.14
C GLU A 169 -14.07 -3.46 -10.11
N LYS A 170 -13.98 -4.75 -10.45
CA LYS A 170 -14.28 -5.84 -9.52
C LYS A 170 -13.36 -5.77 -8.30
N LYS A 171 -12.05 -5.69 -8.51
CA LYS A 171 -11.03 -5.56 -7.46
C LYS A 171 -11.29 -4.35 -6.56
N LEU A 172 -11.66 -3.21 -7.13
CA LEU A 172 -12.02 -2.00 -6.38
C LEU A 172 -13.24 -2.23 -5.49
N ARG A 173 -14.33 -2.81 -6.03
CA ARG A 173 -15.53 -3.11 -5.23
C ARG A 173 -15.21 -4.01 -4.04
N VAL A 174 -14.38 -5.04 -4.26
CA VAL A 174 -13.92 -5.89 -3.15
C VAL A 174 -13.11 -5.09 -2.13
N LEU A 175 -12.19 -4.25 -2.59
CA LEU A 175 -11.40 -3.39 -1.69
C LEU A 175 -12.34 -2.52 -0.85
N LEU A 176 -13.36 -1.87 -1.43
CA LEU A 176 -14.32 -1.05 -0.69
C LEU A 176 -15.08 -1.84 0.39
N HIS A 177 -15.46 -3.09 0.11
CA HIS A 177 -16.07 -3.98 1.10
C HIS A 177 -15.09 -4.35 2.22
N ILE A 178 -13.84 -4.70 1.87
CA ILE A 178 -12.79 -4.99 2.85
C ILE A 178 -12.53 -3.77 3.74
N LEU A 179 -12.47 -2.57 3.16
CA LEU A 179 -12.29 -1.31 3.90
C LEU A 179 -13.55 -0.90 4.69
N GLY A 180 -14.70 -1.51 4.43
CA GLY A 180 -15.97 -1.18 5.10
C GLY A 180 -16.43 0.24 4.77
N ILE A 181 -16.27 0.65 3.52
CA ILE A 181 -16.78 1.94 3.03
C ILE A 181 -18.30 1.82 2.89
N PRO A 182 -19.10 2.77 3.44
CA PRO A 182 -20.54 2.70 3.30
C PRO A 182 -20.95 2.89 1.83
N SER A 183 -22.00 2.18 1.39
CA SER A 183 -22.58 2.39 0.05
C SER A 183 -23.33 3.71 -0.07
N ARG A 184 -23.82 4.27 1.05
CA ARG A 184 -24.48 5.57 1.09
C ARG A 184 -23.46 6.68 1.39
N GLY A 185 -23.57 7.79 0.67
CA GLY A 185 -22.75 8.98 0.89
C GLY A 185 -22.37 9.67 -0.42
N VAL A 186 -21.57 10.72 -0.30
CA VAL A 186 -21.03 11.47 -1.43
C VAL A 186 -19.51 11.40 -1.38
N MET A 187 -18.89 11.24 -2.54
CA MET A 187 -17.45 11.24 -2.65
C MET A 187 -16.89 12.61 -2.26
N LYS A 188 -15.86 12.62 -1.42
CA LYS A 188 -15.14 13.83 -1.02
C LYS A 188 -14.13 14.18 -2.10
N ASN A 189 -14.00 15.47 -2.39
CA ASN A 189 -12.92 15.94 -3.25
C ASN A 189 -11.60 15.86 -2.47
N CYS A 190 -10.79 14.84 -2.74
CA CYS A 190 -9.47 14.68 -2.13
C CYS A 190 -8.43 15.70 -2.63
N GLU A 191 -8.78 16.57 -3.59
CA GLU A 191 -7.93 17.64 -4.11
C GLU A 191 -8.63 19.00 -4.03
N LYS A 192 -7.85 20.06 -3.80
CA LYS A 192 -8.31 21.44 -3.89
C LYS A 192 -8.77 21.70 -5.32
N LYS A 193 -10.08 21.86 -5.53
CA LYS A 193 -10.58 22.54 -6.73
C LYS A 193 -10.20 24.01 -6.61
N THR A 194 -9.39 24.51 -7.53
CA THR A 194 -9.51 25.89 -7.99
C THR A 194 -10.95 26.06 -8.48
N GLU A 195 -11.60 27.13 -8.04
CA GLU A 195 -12.99 27.44 -8.35
C GLU A 195 -13.25 27.38 -9.86
N GLN A 196 -14.30 26.67 -10.28
CA GLN A 196 -15.46 27.25 -10.98
C GLN A 196 -16.41 26.16 -11.51
N ASN A 197 -17.65 26.61 -11.72
CA ASN A 197 -18.80 25.97 -12.36
C ASN A 197 -19.61 24.99 -11.51
N LYS A 198 -20.50 25.61 -10.71
CA LYS A 198 -21.83 25.08 -10.45
C LYS A 198 -22.67 25.38 -11.68
N ASP A 199 -23.01 24.35 -12.45
CA ASP A 199 -24.22 24.38 -13.27
C ASP A 199 -25.11 23.20 -12.91
N GLY A 200 -26.40 23.46 -12.82
CA GLY A 200 -27.41 22.57 -12.27
C GLY A 200 -28.16 21.73 -13.31
N SER A 201 -28.94 20.80 -12.76
CA SER A 201 -29.78 19.76 -13.38
C SER A 201 -28.96 18.58 -13.95
N GLU A 202 -29.34 17.32 -13.76
CA GLU A 202 -30.66 16.70 -13.88
C GLU A 202 -30.85 15.48 -12.94
N ASN A 203 -32.11 15.12 -12.73
CA ASN A 203 -32.58 13.93 -12.03
C ASN A 203 -31.83 12.66 -12.46
N THR A 204 -30.90 12.20 -11.63
CA THR A 204 -30.30 10.87 -11.71
C THR A 204 -30.51 10.24 -10.34
N GLU A 205 -31.01 9.01 -10.26
CA GLU A 205 -30.99 8.22 -9.02
C GLU A 205 -29.61 8.41 -8.39
N ALA A 206 -29.54 8.89 -7.15
CA ALA A 206 -28.27 9.26 -6.53
C ALA A 206 -27.33 8.06 -6.56
N GLU A 207 -26.37 8.09 -7.49
CA GLU A 207 -25.35 7.05 -7.68
C GLU A 207 -24.73 6.72 -6.32
N ASN A 208 -24.69 5.46 -5.93
CA ASN A 208 -24.20 5.10 -4.60
C ASN A 208 -22.70 5.44 -4.49
N LEU A 209 -22.20 5.60 -3.27
CA LEU A 209 -20.83 6.04 -3.02
C LEU A 209 -19.79 5.08 -3.63
N HIS A 210 -20.07 3.78 -3.65
CA HIS A 210 -19.15 2.81 -4.27
C HIS A 210 -19.03 3.06 -5.77
N ASP A 211 -20.15 3.29 -6.45
CA ASP A 211 -20.17 3.57 -7.89
C ASP A 211 -19.44 4.88 -8.20
N GLN A 212 -19.66 5.93 -7.40
CA GLN A 212 -18.91 7.20 -7.51
C GLN A 212 -17.39 6.98 -7.39
N ILE A 213 -16.94 6.21 -6.38
CA ILE A 213 -15.51 5.94 -6.16
C ILE A 213 -14.92 5.08 -7.28
N VAL A 214 -15.63 4.02 -7.68
CA VAL A 214 -15.20 3.12 -8.76
C VAL A 214 -15.05 3.90 -10.06
N LYS A 215 -16.06 4.69 -10.43
CA LYS A 215 -16.01 5.56 -11.61
C LYS A 215 -14.83 6.53 -11.53
N LYS A 216 -14.62 7.19 -10.38
CA LYS A 216 -13.48 8.09 -10.19
C LYS A 216 -12.12 7.38 -10.33
N LEU A 217 -11.96 6.16 -9.84
CA LEU A 217 -10.68 5.45 -9.86
C LEU A 217 -10.43 4.64 -11.15
N CYS A 218 -11.47 4.42 -11.95
CA CYS A 218 -11.36 3.76 -13.24
C CYS A 218 -11.30 4.74 -14.41
N ASP A 219 -11.98 5.89 -14.32
CA ASP A 219 -12.23 6.73 -15.49
C ASP A 219 -11.49 8.09 -15.43
N ASP A 220 -11.06 8.52 -14.25
CA ASP A 220 -10.28 9.75 -14.11
C ASP A 220 -8.89 9.58 -14.72
N GLU A 221 -8.45 10.55 -15.53
CA GLU A 221 -7.15 10.54 -16.21
C GLU A 221 -5.98 10.23 -15.26
N LYS A 222 -6.06 10.72 -14.02
CA LYS A 222 -5.03 10.49 -12.98
C LYS A 222 -4.90 9.01 -12.60
N TRP A 223 -6.01 8.27 -12.62
CA TRP A 223 -6.06 6.90 -12.11
C TRP A 223 -6.33 5.86 -13.17
N LEU A 224 -6.72 6.27 -14.38
CA LEU A 224 -7.06 5.40 -15.51
C LEU A 224 -6.01 4.30 -15.71
N ASN A 225 -4.74 4.70 -15.78
CA ASN A 225 -3.60 3.81 -16.01
C ASN A 225 -2.97 3.22 -14.73
N TYR A 226 -3.56 3.46 -13.56
CA TYR A 226 -3.12 2.81 -12.32
C TYR A 226 -3.43 1.31 -12.36
N VAL A 227 -2.39 0.50 -12.17
CA VAL A 227 -2.46 -0.97 -12.15
C VAL A 227 -2.79 -1.45 -10.73
N LEU A 228 -3.99 -2.00 -10.54
CA LEU A 228 -4.45 -2.53 -9.26
C LEU A 228 -4.18 -4.04 -9.17
N THR A 229 -3.00 -4.41 -8.68
CA THR A 229 -2.64 -5.81 -8.42
C THR A 229 -3.18 -6.31 -7.09
N LEU A 230 -3.24 -7.63 -6.90
CA LEU A 230 -3.59 -8.21 -5.60
C LEU A 230 -2.57 -7.85 -4.50
N ASP A 231 -1.31 -7.68 -4.87
CA ASP A 231 -0.26 -7.18 -3.98
C ASP A 231 -0.57 -5.76 -3.46
N ASN A 232 -1.00 -4.86 -4.36
CA ASN A 232 -1.44 -3.51 -3.98
C ASN A 232 -2.65 -3.55 -3.04
N ILE A 233 -3.65 -4.39 -3.33
CA ILE A 233 -4.82 -4.56 -2.45
C ILE A 233 -4.39 -5.01 -1.06
N LEU A 234 -3.48 -5.98 -0.94
CA LEU A 234 -3.03 -6.47 0.36
C LEU A 234 -2.23 -5.43 1.13
N LYS A 235 -1.33 -4.70 0.45
CA LYS A 235 -0.62 -3.57 1.04
C LYS A 235 -1.60 -2.52 1.57
N MET A 236 -2.58 -2.13 0.74
CA MET A 236 -3.62 -1.17 1.11
C MET A 236 -4.44 -1.62 2.33
N VAL A 237 -4.91 -2.87 2.33
CA VAL A 237 -5.67 -3.45 3.45
C VAL A 237 -4.81 -3.46 4.72
N ALA A 238 -3.57 -3.91 4.63
CA ALA A 238 -2.67 -3.97 5.78
C ALA A 238 -2.43 -2.57 6.38
N ILE A 239 -2.13 -1.57 5.54
CA ILE A 239 -1.92 -0.17 5.94
C ILE A 239 -3.20 0.39 6.59
N PHE A 240 -4.35 0.18 5.96
CA PHE A 240 -5.62 0.69 6.45
C PHE A 240 -6.02 0.15 7.83
N MET A 241 -5.78 -1.13 8.10
CA MET A 241 -6.05 -1.71 9.43
C MET A 241 -5.21 -1.06 10.54
N LYS A 242 -3.97 -0.64 10.23
CA LYS A 242 -3.13 0.12 11.18
C LYS A 242 -3.62 1.55 11.37
N ILE A 243 -4.00 2.23 10.29
CA ILE A 243 -4.59 3.57 10.31
C ILE A 243 -5.81 3.60 11.24
N ARG A 244 -6.76 2.66 11.06
CA ARG A 244 -7.98 2.58 11.88
C ARG A 244 -7.73 2.41 13.37
N THR A 245 -6.63 1.77 13.72
CA THR A 245 -6.27 1.50 15.11
C THR A 245 -5.33 2.54 15.72
N ASN A 246 -5.06 3.65 15.01
CA ASN A 246 -4.06 4.66 15.38
C ASN A 246 -2.70 4.02 15.70
N THR A 247 -2.32 2.98 14.95
CA THR A 247 -0.99 2.40 15.02
C THR A 247 -0.11 3.08 13.97
N PRO A 248 1.10 3.53 14.34
CA PRO A 248 2.02 4.15 13.39
C PRO A 248 2.31 3.24 12.19
N VAL A 249 2.42 3.84 11.00
CA VAL A 249 2.76 3.16 9.75
C VAL A 249 3.93 3.90 9.12
N ILE A 250 5.07 3.21 8.98
CA ILE A 250 6.26 3.73 8.29
C ILE A 250 6.58 2.78 7.15
N LEU A 251 6.46 3.25 5.91
CA LEU A 251 6.75 2.45 4.71
C LEU A 251 8.19 2.70 4.27
N MET A 252 9.05 1.71 4.41
CA MET A 252 10.41 1.77 3.89
C MET A 252 10.48 1.07 2.54
N GLY A 253 11.11 1.71 1.56
CA GLY A 253 11.38 1.08 0.27
C GLY A 253 12.09 2.02 -0.68
N GLU A 254 12.60 1.49 -1.78
CA GLU A 254 13.27 2.26 -2.83
C GLU A 254 12.36 3.36 -3.42
N THR A 255 12.97 4.39 -4.00
CA THR A 255 12.23 5.34 -4.85
C THR A 255 11.64 4.60 -6.04
N GLY A 256 10.43 5.00 -6.47
CA GLY A 256 9.77 4.38 -7.62
C GLY A 256 9.05 3.05 -7.35
N CYS A 257 9.12 2.46 -6.15
CA CYS A 257 8.38 1.23 -5.85
C CYS A 257 6.86 1.42 -5.65
N GLY A 258 6.36 2.67 -5.69
CA GLY A 258 4.92 2.98 -5.71
C GLY A 258 4.28 3.36 -4.36
N LYS A 259 5.07 3.60 -3.30
CA LYS A 259 4.57 3.97 -1.95
C LYS A 259 3.56 5.13 -2.00
N SER A 260 3.98 6.27 -2.53
CA SER A 260 3.20 7.51 -2.57
C SER A 260 1.95 7.37 -3.44
N CYS A 261 2.07 6.68 -4.57
CA CYS A 261 0.95 6.40 -5.47
C CYS A 261 -0.09 5.49 -4.79
N LEU A 262 0.36 4.44 -4.08
CA LEU A 262 -0.51 3.53 -3.32
C LEU A 262 -1.26 4.25 -2.19
N ILE A 263 -0.59 5.11 -1.42
CA ILE A 263 -1.25 5.89 -0.34
C ILE A 263 -2.26 6.88 -0.89
N LYS A 264 -1.93 7.59 -1.97
CA LYS A 264 -2.86 8.48 -2.67
C LYS A 264 -4.06 7.69 -3.18
N PHE A 265 -3.86 6.58 -3.90
CA PHE A 265 -4.97 5.76 -4.39
C PHE A 265 -5.87 5.25 -3.25
N LEU A 266 -5.26 4.77 -2.16
CA LEU A 266 -5.97 4.31 -0.98
C LEU A 266 -6.82 5.40 -0.34
N SER A 267 -6.37 6.66 -0.31
CA SER A 267 -7.16 7.75 0.30
C SER A 267 -8.43 8.06 -0.50
N TYR A 268 -8.38 7.97 -1.84
CA TYR A 268 -9.57 8.08 -2.69
C TYR A 268 -10.49 6.87 -2.48
N ALA A 269 -9.96 5.65 -2.43
CA ALA A 269 -10.74 4.45 -2.17
C ALA A 269 -11.41 4.49 -0.79
N ALA A 270 -10.71 5.01 0.23
CA ALA A 270 -11.24 5.18 1.58
C ALA A 270 -12.19 6.39 1.72
N ASN A 271 -12.31 7.23 0.69
CA ASN A 271 -13.05 8.49 0.72
C ASN A 271 -12.58 9.41 1.87
N VAL A 272 -11.27 9.51 2.08
CA VAL A 272 -10.64 10.32 3.13
C VAL A 272 -9.71 11.36 2.51
N LYS A 273 -9.79 12.59 3.02
CA LYS A 273 -8.92 13.70 2.61
C LYS A 273 -7.48 13.41 3.02
N LEU A 274 -6.56 13.57 2.07
CA LEU A 274 -5.13 13.32 2.24
C LEU A 274 -4.34 14.60 2.04
N ILE A 275 -3.46 14.91 2.99
CA ILE A 275 -2.41 15.92 2.84
C ILE A 275 -1.09 15.14 2.65
N ALA A 276 -0.56 15.17 1.43
CA ALA A 276 0.75 14.60 1.13
C ALA A 276 1.81 15.72 1.24
N VAL A 277 2.89 15.43 1.96
CA VAL A 277 4.00 16.35 2.22
C VAL A 277 5.29 15.65 1.83
N ASP A 278 6.06 16.27 0.94
CA ASP A 278 7.38 15.78 0.55
C ASP A 278 8.43 16.39 1.50
N VAL A 279 9.00 15.57 2.38
CA VAL A 279 10.01 16.01 3.33
C VAL A 279 11.36 16.11 2.61
N HIS A 280 12.09 17.19 2.87
CA HIS A 280 13.44 17.41 2.36
C HIS A 280 14.39 17.83 3.49
N GLY A 281 15.69 17.93 3.21
CA GLY A 281 16.72 18.21 4.23
C GLY A 281 16.59 19.56 4.97
N GLY A 282 15.74 20.47 4.49
CA GLY A 282 15.43 21.75 5.14
C GLY A 282 14.07 21.78 5.83
N PHE A 283 13.30 20.69 5.75
CA PHE A 283 11.98 20.59 6.36
C PHE A 283 12.14 20.18 7.83
N GLY A 284 11.66 21.01 8.74
CA GLY A 284 11.90 20.85 10.17
C GLY A 284 10.65 21.04 11.03
N ARG A 285 10.89 21.40 12.28
CA ARG A 285 9.85 21.57 13.32
C ARG A 285 8.77 22.58 12.92
N ASP A 286 9.14 23.73 12.39
CA ASP A 286 8.18 24.81 12.08
C ASP A 286 7.28 24.45 10.90
N ASP A 287 7.80 23.70 9.92
CA ASP A 287 7.00 23.15 8.82
C ASP A 287 5.99 22.13 9.34
N LEU A 288 6.40 21.22 10.24
CA LEU A 288 5.48 20.26 10.88
C LEU A 288 4.37 20.96 11.66
N ARG A 289 4.68 22.03 12.38
CA ARG A 289 3.69 22.86 13.08
C ARG A 289 2.69 23.46 12.11
N GLN A 290 3.19 24.01 11.00
CA GLN A 290 2.35 24.62 9.99
C GLN A 290 1.41 23.57 9.36
N VAL A 291 1.93 22.40 9.00
CA VAL A 291 1.11 21.26 8.50
C VAL A 291 0.02 20.90 9.51
N MET A 292 0.35 20.71 10.79
CA MET A 292 -0.65 20.35 11.81
C MET A 292 -1.69 21.46 12.05
N LYS A 293 -1.25 22.73 12.02
CA LYS A 293 -2.16 23.88 12.14
C LYS A 293 -3.14 23.94 10.96
N ASP A 294 -2.65 23.69 9.75
CA ASP A 294 -3.49 23.67 8.55
C ASP A 294 -4.47 22.50 8.58
N CYS A 295 -4.02 21.32 9.03
CA CYS A 295 -4.90 20.16 9.26
C CYS A 295 -6.03 20.51 10.22
N ASN A 296 -5.72 21.06 11.40
CA ASN A 296 -6.72 21.40 12.41
C ASN A 296 -7.71 22.46 11.91
N THR A 297 -7.21 23.47 11.20
CA THR A 297 -8.04 24.54 10.62
C THR A 297 -8.99 23.95 9.57
N GLN A 298 -8.48 23.11 8.68
CA GLN A 298 -9.26 22.49 7.63
C GLN A 298 -10.29 21.51 8.17
N MET A 299 -9.92 20.69 9.16
CA MET A 299 -10.84 19.78 9.84
C MET A 299 -12.01 20.53 10.48
N SER A 300 -11.73 21.66 11.15
CA SER A 300 -12.74 22.48 11.81
C SER A 300 -13.66 23.16 10.79
N ARG A 301 -13.11 23.65 9.68
CA ARG A 301 -13.85 24.33 8.61
C ARG A 301 -14.77 23.38 7.84
N ASP A 302 -14.25 22.22 7.47
CA ASP A 302 -14.93 21.27 6.56
C ASP A 302 -15.75 20.21 7.33
N ASN A 303 -15.72 20.25 8.67
CA ASN A 303 -16.31 19.25 9.57
C ASN A 303 -15.88 17.81 9.20
N GLU A 304 -14.60 17.65 8.86
CA GLU A 304 -14.05 16.39 8.38
C GLU A 304 -13.90 15.38 9.53
N PRO A 305 -14.55 14.21 9.47
CA PRO A 305 -14.50 13.22 10.56
C PRO A 305 -13.15 12.51 10.67
N GLU A 306 -12.34 12.53 9.62
CA GLU A 306 -11.01 11.93 9.56
C GLU A 306 -10.17 12.60 8.47
N MET A 307 -8.87 12.76 8.73
CA MET A 307 -7.90 13.30 7.78
C MET A 307 -6.60 12.52 7.85
N TRP A 308 -6.00 12.24 6.70
CA TRP A 308 -4.71 11.58 6.61
C TRP A 308 -3.63 12.58 6.26
N VAL A 309 -2.48 12.46 6.91
CA VAL A 309 -1.25 13.17 6.59
C VAL A 309 -0.22 12.13 6.20
N PHE A 310 0.24 12.19 4.95
CA PHE A 310 1.30 11.36 4.44
C PHE A 310 2.59 12.18 4.34
N LEU A 311 3.58 11.83 5.15
CA LEU A 311 4.90 12.43 5.14
C LEU A 311 5.82 11.51 4.32
N ASP A 312 6.16 11.93 3.10
CA ASP A 312 7.06 11.17 2.24
C ASP A 312 8.51 11.53 2.52
N GLU A 313 9.40 10.55 2.37
CA GLU A 313 10.85 10.69 2.59
C GLU A 313 11.25 11.32 3.93
N VAL A 314 10.57 10.97 5.03
CA VAL A 314 10.78 11.62 6.35
C VAL A 314 12.22 11.62 6.84
N ASN A 315 13.02 10.65 6.37
CA ASN A 315 14.40 10.50 6.78
C ASN A 315 15.40 11.30 5.95
N THR A 316 14.96 12.15 5.03
CA THR A 316 15.82 13.15 4.39
C THR A 316 16.12 14.33 5.32
N SER A 317 15.23 14.58 6.29
CA SER A 317 15.40 15.62 7.29
C SER A 317 16.31 15.16 8.43
N PRO A 318 17.24 16.02 8.91
CA PRO A 318 18.06 15.72 10.10
C PRO A 318 17.22 15.66 11.39
N ASP A 319 16.02 16.24 11.37
CA ASP A 319 15.13 16.46 12.52
C ASP A 319 14.26 15.23 12.86
N ILE A 320 14.81 14.01 12.73
CA ILE A 320 14.12 12.71 12.93
C ILE A 320 13.35 12.64 14.26
N GLY A 321 13.84 13.30 15.31
CA GLY A 321 13.18 13.35 16.61
C GLY A 321 11.76 13.90 16.56
N TRP A 322 11.51 14.94 15.77
CA TRP A 322 10.18 15.54 15.61
C TRP A 322 9.23 14.61 14.85
N PHE A 323 9.73 13.93 13.82
CA PHE A 323 8.97 12.91 13.10
C PHE A 323 8.62 11.73 14.00
N LYS A 324 9.57 11.26 14.83
CA LYS A 324 9.30 10.22 15.83
C LYS A 324 8.20 10.64 16.79
N GLU A 325 8.27 11.86 17.33
CA GLU A 325 7.26 12.38 18.26
C GLU A 325 5.87 12.37 17.61
N LEU A 326 5.78 12.88 16.38
CA LEU A 326 4.53 12.99 15.63
C LEU A 326 3.96 11.63 15.24
N ILE A 327 4.79 10.77 14.66
CA ILE A 327 4.39 9.48 14.08
C ILE A 327 4.14 8.45 15.18
N CYS A 328 5.11 8.27 16.09
CA CYS A 328 5.08 7.19 17.08
C CYS A 328 4.35 7.59 18.36
N ASP A 329 4.59 8.79 18.88
CA ASP A 329 4.02 9.23 20.17
C ASP A 329 2.69 9.96 20.00
N ARG A 330 2.35 10.33 18.75
CA ARG A 330 1.18 11.14 18.41
C ARG A 330 1.15 12.46 19.17
N ARG A 331 2.32 13.10 19.24
CA ARG A 331 2.51 14.41 19.87
C ARG A 331 3.36 15.31 18.98
N LEU A 332 3.19 16.61 19.13
CA LEU A 332 4.10 17.60 18.58
C LEU A 332 4.27 18.69 19.64
N ASP A 333 5.51 19.01 19.99
CA ASP A 333 5.83 19.93 21.10
C ASP A 333 5.25 19.49 22.45
N GLY A 334 5.21 18.19 22.69
CA GLY A 334 4.60 17.59 23.88
C GLY A 334 3.07 17.59 23.85
N MET A 335 2.41 18.22 22.87
CA MET A 335 0.95 18.28 22.76
C MET A 335 0.41 17.13 21.93
N LYS A 336 -0.57 16.40 22.46
CA LYS A 336 -1.21 15.28 21.74
C LYS A 336 -1.94 15.81 20.50
N ILE A 337 -1.67 15.22 19.33
CA ILE A 337 -2.40 15.53 18.09
C ILE A 337 -3.81 14.93 18.12
N HIS A 338 -4.73 15.49 17.34
CA HIS A 338 -6.12 15.03 17.29
C HIS A 338 -6.26 13.57 16.84
N ASP A 339 -7.15 12.78 17.45
CA ASP A 339 -7.31 11.34 17.17
C ASP A 339 -7.87 11.01 15.78
N GLN A 340 -8.45 12.01 15.12
CA GLN A 340 -8.93 11.92 13.73
C GLN A 340 -7.86 12.28 12.69
N ILE A 341 -6.69 12.80 13.09
CA ILE A 341 -5.54 12.99 12.20
C ILE A 341 -4.72 11.71 12.23
N LYS A 342 -4.63 11.04 11.08
CA LYS A 342 -3.87 9.81 10.90
C LYS A 342 -2.56 10.11 10.20
N ILE A 343 -1.44 9.75 10.81
CA ILE A 343 -0.12 9.97 10.23
C ILE A 343 0.36 8.68 9.58
N ILE A 344 0.80 8.81 8.33
CA ILE A 344 1.45 7.76 7.54
C ILE A 344 2.80 8.34 7.13
N ALA A 345 3.87 7.58 7.25
CA ALA A 345 5.19 8.02 6.82
C ALA A 345 5.76 7.06 5.78
N ALA A 346 6.61 7.58 4.91
CA ALA A 346 7.49 6.79 4.07
C ALA A 346 8.94 7.27 4.22
N CYS A 347 9.87 6.35 3.99
CA CYS A 347 11.30 6.61 4.10
C CYS A 347 12.07 5.77 3.08
N ASN A 348 13.26 6.26 2.73
CA ASN A 348 14.18 5.53 1.87
C ASN A 348 15.12 4.68 2.75
N PRO A 349 15.57 3.51 2.27
CA PRO A 349 16.45 2.64 3.04
C PRO A 349 17.81 3.29 3.31
N TYR A 350 18.34 3.10 4.52
CA TYR A 350 19.69 3.53 4.88
C TYR A 350 20.71 2.45 4.48
N ARG A 351 21.37 2.64 3.32
CA ARG A 351 22.37 1.70 2.78
C ARG A 351 23.55 2.41 2.08
N PRO A 352 24.79 1.93 2.26
CA PRO A 352 25.96 2.56 1.68
C PRO A 352 26.02 2.33 0.16
N ARG A 353 26.67 3.26 -0.55
CA ARG A 353 27.00 3.07 -1.97
C ARG A 353 28.07 1.98 -2.09
N LYS A 354 27.94 1.13 -3.10
CA LYS A 354 29.03 0.25 -3.54
C LYS A 354 29.94 1.10 -4.43
N ILE A 355 30.96 1.72 -3.83
CA ILE A 355 31.88 2.60 -4.54
C ILE A 355 33.10 1.79 -4.95
N GLN A 356 33.30 1.59 -6.26
CA GLN A 356 34.52 0.94 -6.78
C GLN A 356 35.74 1.89 -6.78
N ASN A 357 35.53 3.21 -6.89
CA ASN A 357 36.59 4.23 -6.93
C ASN A 357 36.39 5.30 -5.84
N THR A 358 37.29 5.35 -4.86
CA THR A 358 37.26 6.26 -3.70
C THR A 358 37.42 7.74 -4.03
N ASP A 359 37.85 8.08 -5.24
CA ASP A 359 38.16 9.47 -5.66
C ASP A 359 36.91 10.36 -5.83
N ASN A 360 35.71 9.77 -5.87
CA ASN A 360 34.44 10.50 -6.02
C ASN A 360 33.71 10.76 -4.69
N ILE A 361 34.27 10.36 -3.54
CA ILE A 361 33.67 10.66 -2.23
C ILE A 361 34.09 12.07 -1.84
N ASN A 362 33.13 13.00 -1.83
CA ASN A 362 33.37 14.31 -1.24
C ASN A 362 33.54 14.13 0.27
N VAL A 363 34.78 14.15 0.75
CA VAL A 363 35.13 13.98 2.18
C VAL A 363 34.42 14.99 3.08
N ASN A 364 34.00 16.14 2.53
CA ASN A 364 33.26 17.17 3.25
C ASN A 364 31.73 16.93 3.32
N ASP A 365 31.20 15.91 2.62
CA ASP A 365 29.79 15.53 2.68
C ASP A 365 29.64 14.11 3.25
N PRO A 366 29.38 13.95 4.56
CA PRO A 366 29.19 12.65 5.19
C PRO A 366 28.04 11.81 4.61
N LEU A 367 27.12 12.44 3.87
CA LEU A 367 26.00 11.76 3.23
C LEU A 367 26.32 11.20 1.85
N SER A 368 27.42 11.62 1.22
CA SER A 368 27.78 11.19 -0.15
C SER A 368 28.14 9.70 -0.26
N LYS A 369 28.41 9.06 0.88
CA LYS A 369 28.70 7.62 0.97
C LYS A 369 27.44 6.74 0.94
N TRP A 370 26.25 7.31 1.06
CA TRP A 370 24.98 6.57 1.09
C TRP A 370 24.29 6.65 -0.27
N VAL A 371 23.56 5.58 -0.64
CA VAL A 371 22.78 5.56 -1.90
C VAL A 371 21.75 6.69 -1.87
N TYR A 372 21.07 6.84 -0.74
CA TYR A 372 20.14 7.93 -0.46
C TYR A 372 20.77 8.91 0.53
N ARG A 373 20.58 10.21 0.30
CA ARG A 373 21.00 11.26 1.25
C ARG A 373 19.98 11.34 2.40
N VAL A 374 20.04 10.36 3.28
CA VAL A 374 19.10 10.19 4.39
C VAL A 374 19.79 9.87 5.71
N PHE A 375 19.08 10.11 6.80
CA PHE A 375 19.48 9.83 8.16
C PHE A 375 18.89 8.48 8.62
N PRO A 376 19.59 7.74 9.50
CA PRO A 376 19.07 6.48 10.02
C PRO A 376 17.85 6.72 10.91
N LEU A 377 16.91 5.77 10.90
CA LEU A 377 15.76 5.85 11.79
C LEU A 377 16.18 5.57 13.24
N CYS A 378 15.50 6.21 14.19
CA CYS A 378 15.66 5.85 15.60
C CYS A 378 14.98 4.49 15.91
N GLU A 379 15.44 3.80 16.96
CA GLU A 379 14.95 2.46 17.30
C GLU A 379 13.43 2.38 17.51
N THR A 380 12.81 3.44 18.06
CA THR A 380 11.35 3.46 18.22
C THR A 380 10.62 3.46 16.88
N MET A 381 11.13 4.18 15.87
CA MET A 381 10.52 4.20 14.54
C MET A 381 10.68 2.85 13.85
N LYS A 382 11.83 2.18 14.02
CA LYS A 382 12.08 0.85 13.44
C LYS A 382 11.06 -0.21 13.84
N GLU A 383 10.46 -0.09 15.02
CA GLU A 383 9.37 -0.98 15.46
C GLU A 383 8.11 -0.89 14.58
N TYR A 384 7.94 0.18 13.81
CA TYR A 384 6.76 0.42 12.97
C TYR A 384 7.06 0.38 11.46
N VAL A 385 8.29 0.06 11.08
CA VAL A 385 8.71 0.00 9.67
C VAL A 385 8.17 -1.26 9.02
N TRP A 386 7.55 -1.05 7.86
CA TRP A 386 7.15 -2.08 6.93
C TRP A 386 7.91 -1.92 5.63
N PHE A 387 8.56 -3.00 5.18
CA PHE A 387 9.26 -3.01 3.89
C PHE A 387 8.23 -3.10 2.77
N PHE A 388 8.13 -2.05 1.96
CA PHE A 388 7.26 -2.03 0.78
C PHE A 388 7.76 -2.99 -0.31
N GLY A 389 9.08 -3.21 -0.31
CA GLY A 389 9.81 -4.14 -1.15
C GLY A 389 9.98 -3.69 -2.60
N GLN A 390 10.72 -4.50 -3.36
CA GLN A 390 10.79 -4.35 -4.82
C GLN A 390 9.55 -4.90 -5.51
N LEU A 391 9.30 -4.38 -6.71
CA LEU A 391 8.28 -4.90 -7.60
C LEU A 391 8.75 -6.22 -8.22
N SER A 392 7.83 -7.17 -8.40
CA SER A 392 8.11 -8.32 -9.25
C SER A 392 8.35 -7.85 -10.69
N ALA A 393 9.11 -8.61 -11.48
CA ALA A 393 9.38 -8.25 -12.87
C ALA A 393 8.09 -8.07 -13.69
N LEU A 394 7.06 -8.86 -13.39
CA LEU A 394 5.76 -8.76 -14.02
C LEU A 394 5.00 -7.50 -13.59
N ASP A 395 5.00 -7.15 -12.31
CA ASP A 395 4.35 -5.93 -11.82
C ASP A 395 5.04 -4.68 -12.34
N GLU A 396 6.38 -4.68 -12.37
CA GLU A 396 7.17 -3.59 -12.94
C GLU A 396 6.87 -3.40 -14.42
N LYS A 397 6.82 -4.47 -15.22
CA LYS A 397 6.44 -4.41 -16.64
C LYS A 397 5.03 -3.81 -16.81
N GLN A 398 4.08 -4.17 -15.95
CA GLN A 398 2.74 -3.59 -15.96
C GLN A 398 2.74 -2.10 -15.62
N TYR A 399 3.52 -1.68 -14.63
CA TYR A 399 3.59 -0.28 -14.24
C TYR A 399 4.24 0.56 -15.33
N ILE A 400 5.32 0.07 -15.96
CA ILE A 400 5.96 0.72 -17.10
C ILE A 400 4.96 0.87 -18.25
N ARG A 401 4.20 -0.18 -18.57
CA ARG A 401 3.15 -0.10 -19.60
C ARG A 401 2.09 0.96 -19.23
N GLY A 402 1.66 1.01 -17.97
CA GLY A 402 0.75 2.04 -17.47
C GLY A 402 1.31 3.46 -17.64
N MET A 403 2.58 3.67 -17.33
CA MET A 403 3.27 4.95 -17.53
C MET A 403 3.39 5.34 -19.01
N VAL A 404 3.63 4.38 -19.91
CA VAL A 404 3.63 4.62 -21.36
C VAL A 404 2.24 5.04 -21.84
N LYS A 405 1.18 4.40 -21.35
CA LYS A 405 -0.21 4.80 -21.65
C LYS A 405 -0.53 6.19 -21.09
N GLU A 406 -0.11 6.50 -19.87
CA GLU A 406 -0.32 7.84 -19.31
C GLU A 406 0.41 8.92 -20.13
N LEU A 407 1.65 8.64 -20.56
CA LEU A 407 2.37 9.53 -21.47
C LEU A 407 1.65 9.70 -22.81
N LYS A 408 1.09 8.60 -23.36
CA LYS A 408 0.31 8.61 -24.61
C LYS A 408 -0.86 9.60 -24.52
N GLU A 409 -1.63 9.56 -23.43
CA GLU A 409 -2.81 10.41 -23.23
C GLU A 409 -2.48 11.91 -23.08
N LYS A 410 -1.21 12.29 -22.88
CA LYS A 410 -0.78 13.71 -22.89
C LYS A 410 -0.76 14.34 -24.29
N PHE A 411 -0.88 13.54 -25.35
CA PHE A 411 -0.89 14.02 -26.73
C PHE A 411 -2.30 14.02 -27.32
N ASP A 412 -2.57 14.92 -28.27
CA ASP A 412 -3.83 14.92 -29.02
C ASP A 412 -4.02 13.57 -29.75
N LYS A 413 -5.20 12.95 -29.59
CA LYS A 413 -5.53 11.62 -30.14
C LYS A 413 -5.42 11.52 -31.65
N LYS A 414 -5.54 12.65 -32.37
CA LYS A 414 -5.38 12.71 -33.84
C LYS A 414 -3.92 12.91 -34.26
N SER A 415 -3.03 13.26 -33.34
CA SER A 415 -1.63 13.53 -33.64
C SER A 415 -0.89 12.28 -34.12
N ASN A 416 0.11 12.48 -34.98
CA ASN A 416 0.99 11.41 -35.42
C ASN A 416 1.82 10.83 -34.25
N VAL A 417 2.08 11.63 -33.21
CA VAL A 417 2.82 11.19 -32.02
C VAL A 417 1.99 10.19 -31.22
N PHE A 418 0.72 10.50 -30.95
CA PHE A 418 -0.21 9.58 -30.26
C PHE A 418 -0.25 8.22 -30.94
N LYS A 419 -0.51 8.21 -32.26
CA LYS A 419 -0.59 6.96 -33.05
C LYS A 419 0.71 6.17 -33.08
N LYS A 420 1.86 6.85 -33.09
CA LYS A 420 3.17 6.19 -33.02
C LYS A 420 3.40 5.53 -31.66
N ILE A 421 3.09 6.22 -30.57
CA ILE A 421 3.21 5.66 -29.22
C ILE A 421 2.25 4.48 -29.05
N GLU A 422 1.01 4.60 -29.52
CA GLU A 422 0.02 3.52 -29.50
C GLU A 422 0.51 2.25 -30.21
N ASN A 423 0.97 2.40 -31.46
CA ASN A 423 1.44 1.27 -32.26
C ASN A 423 2.75 0.66 -31.72
N SER A 424 3.53 1.42 -30.93
CA SER A 424 4.81 0.98 -30.36
C SER A 424 4.74 0.76 -28.84
N GLU A 425 3.55 0.73 -28.24
CA GLU A 425 3.37 0.70 -26.78
C GLU A 425 4.13 -0.46 -26.14
N LEU A 426 3.97 -1.68 -26.68
CA LEU A 426 4.64 -2.88 -26.19
C LEU A 426 6.15 -2.82 -26.37
N THR A 427 6.62 -2.36 -27.54
CA THR A 427 8.05 -2.22 -27.83
C THR A 427 8.73 -1.21 -26.90
N ILE A 428 8.10 -0.06 -26.67
CA ILE A 428 8.59 0.97 -25.73
C ILE A 428 8.63 0.38 -24.32
N THR A 429 7.57 -0.30 -23.90
CA THR A 429 7.50 -0.95 -22.59
C THR A 429 8.66 -1.94 -22.41
N GLU A 430 8.91 -2.81 -23.39
CA GLU A 430 9.97 -3.81 -23.32
C GLU A 430 11.36 -3.18 -23.31
N SER A 431 11.60 -2.16 -24.14
CA SER A 431 12.88 -1.44 -24.14
C SER A 431 13.17 -0.77 -22.80
N ILE A 432 12.16 -0.19 -22.13
CA ILE A 432 12.33 0.42 -20.80
C ILE A 432 12.59 -0.67 -19.76
N VAL A 433 11.86 -1.78 -19.79
CA VAL A 433 12.08 -2.92 -18.87
C VAL A 433 13.51 -3.45 -18.99
N GLU A 434 13.98 -3.71 -20.21
CA GLU A 434 15.35 -4.17 -20.45
C GLU A 434 16.38 -3.16 -19.95
N SER A 435 16.13 -1.87 -20.17
CA SER A 435 16.99 -0.80 -19.67
C SER A 435 17.05 -0.78 -18.14
N GLN A 436 15.91 -0.90 -17.45
CA GLN A 436 15.88 -0.96 -15.98
C GLN A 436 16.61 -2.19 -15.44
N GLN A 437 16.43 -3.36 -16.07
CA GLN A 437 17.14 -4.59 -15.70
C GLN A 437 18.66 -4.44 -15.90
N PHE A 438 19.09 -3.82 -16.99
CA PHE A 438 20.49 -3.52 -17.25
C PHE A 438 21.07 -2.61 -16.15
N LEU A 439 20.40 -1.50 -15.83
CA LEU A 439 20.85 -0.56 -14.80
C LEU A 439 20.93 -1.24 -13.42
N ARG A 440 19.93 -2.05 -13.03
CA ARG A 440 19.98 -2.78 -11.75
C ARG A 440 21.12 -3.79 -11.71
N LYS A 441 21.41 -4.48 -12.80
CA LYS A 441 22.49 -5.47 -12.84
C LYS A 441 23.88 -4.83 -12.81
N HIS A 442 24.05 -3.70 -13.50
CA HIS A 442 25.36 -3.11 -13.75
C HIS A 442 25.70 -1.89 -12.89
N LEU A 443 24.70 -1.24 -12.30
CA LEU A 443 24.87 -0.06 -11.44
C LEU A 443 24.29 -0.29 -10.04
N ALA A 444 24.07 -1.55 -9.63
CA ALA A 444 23.52 -1.92 -8.33
C ALA A 444 24.29 -1.24 -7.18
N ASN A 445 23.67 -0.20 -6.61
CA ASN A 445 24.24 0.65 -5.57
C ASN A 445 25.48 1.49 -6.01
N GLU A 446 25.75 1.60 -7.32
CA GLU A 446 26.91 2.30 -7.89
C GLU A 446 26.61 3.68 -8.50
N SER A 447 25.35 4.04 -8.79
CA SER A 447 25.00 5.30 -9.50
C SER A 447 23.77 5.97 -8.89
N ILE A 448 23.57 7.30 -8.85
CA ILE A 448 24.32 8.50 -9.33
C ILE A 448 24.45 9.47 -8.14
#